data_AF-A0A524G4P3-F1
#
_entry.id   AF-A0A524G4P3-F1
#
_cell.length_a   1.000
_cell.length_b   1.000
_cell.length_c   1.000
_cell.angle_alpha   90.00
_cell.angle_beta   90.00
_cell.angle_gamma   90.00
#
_symmetry.space_group_name_H-M   'P 1'
#
loop_
_entity.id
_entity.type
_entity.pdbx_description
1 polymer ?
#
loop_
_entity_poly.entity_id
_entity_poly.type
_entity_poly.pdbx_seq_one_letter_code
_entity_poly.pdbx_strand_id
1 'polypeptide(L)'
;MTELHTPILRRQDILLRAFAIMAAGVLLNIGLFFMLGILTPLFVGIIVGYIVGEKWLSLLASTFNGLLAYSMILFATNGGNPIIIILEAIILMTMISLMGGLLGYFVQTKFTRS
;
A
#
# COMPACT_ATOMS: atom_id res chain seq x y z
N MET A 1 -21.04 6.83 -32.76
CA MET A 1 -20.56 7.51 -31.55
C MET A 1 -21.35 6.93 -30.39
N THR A 2 -20.83 5.86 -29.78
CA THR A 2 -21.43 5.22 -28.61
C THR A 2 -20.99 6.02 -27.39
N GLU A 3 -21.94 6.72 -26.75
CA GLU A 3 -21.68 7.38 -25.48
C GLU A 3 -21.28 6.30 -24.47
N LEU A 4 -20.00 6.32 -24.09
CA LEU A 4 -19.47 5.47 -23.04
C LEU A 4 -20.14 5.94 -21.75
N HIS A 5 -21.21 5.25 -21.35
CA HIS A 5 -21.93 5.51 -20.13
C HIS A 5 -20.97 5.29 -18.96
N THR A 6 -20.28 6.34 -18.52
CA THR A 6 -19.38 6.28 -17.37
C THR A 6 -20.25 5.98 -16.16
N PRO A 7 -20.16 4.77 -15.57
CA PRO A 7 -20.96 4.45 -14.42
C PRO A 7 -20.57 5.41 -13.30
N ILE A 8 -21.56 6.10 -12.75
CA ILE A 8 -21.38 6.91 -11.54
C ILE A 8 -21.06 5.90 -10.43
N LEU A 9 -19.78 5.63 -10.21
CA LEU A 9 -19.32 4.66 -9.22
C LEU A 9 -19.86 5.09 -7.85
N ARG A 10 -20.61 4.19 -7.19
CA ARG A 10 -21.04 4.44 -5.83
C ARG A 10 -19.80 4.47 -4.95
N ARG A 11 -19.85 5.29 -3.89
CA ARG A 11 -18.79 5.36 -2.87
C ARG A 11 -18.40 3.98 -2.30
N GLN A 12 -19.35 3.05 -2.27
CA GLN A 12 -19.15 1.65 -1.86
C GLN A 12 -18.19 0.89 -2.79
N ASP A 13 -18.26 1.11 -4.11
CA ASP A 13 -17.41 0.45 -5.10
C ASP A 13 -15.96 0.95 -5.02
N ILE A 14 -15.77 2.23 -4.70
CA ILE A 14 -14.45 2.84 -4.50
C ILE A 14 -13.75 2.23 -3.28
N LEU A 15 -14.48 2.08 -2.17
CA LEU A 15 -13.96 1.45 -0.96
C LEU A 15 -13.63 -0.03 -1.18
N LEU A 16 -14.48 -0.76 -1.89
CA LEU A 16 -14.23 -2.17 -2.21
C LEU A 16 -12.98 -2.34 -3.06
N ARG A 17 -12.79 -1.47 -4.06
CA ARG A 17 -11.56 -1.46 -4.88
C ARG A 17 -10.33 -1.15 -4.04
N ALA A 18 -10.38 -0.12 -3.21
CA ALA A 18 -9.27 0.23 -2.33
C ALA A 18 -8.91 -0.91 -1.37
N PHE A 19 -9.91 -1.60 -0.84
CA PHE A 19 -9.71 -2.79 0.00
C PHE A 19 -9.05 -3.94 -0.77
N ALA A 20 -9.52 -4.24 -1.98
CA ALA A 20 -8.92 -5.28 -2.83
C ALA A 20 -7.46 -4.95 -3.19
N ILE A 21 -7.17 -3.68 -3.50
CA ILE A 21 -5.81 -3.21 -3.80
C ILE A 21 -4.93 -3.29 -2.56
N MET A 22 -5.45 -2.96 -1.37
CA MET A 22 -4.74 -3.09 -0.11
C MET A 22 -4.37 -4.55 0.16
N ALA A 23 -5.32 -5.48 0.00
CA ALA A 23 -5.08 -6.92 0.17
C ALA A 23 -4.03 -7.45 -0.83
N ALA A 24 -4.14 -7.05 -2.10
CA ALA A 24 -3.13 -7.36 -3.12
C ALA A 24 -1.76 -6.78 -2.75
N GLY A 25 -1.73 -5.57 -2.19
CA GLY A 25 -0.52 -4.94 -1.66
C GLY A 25 0.12 -5.75 -0.55
N VAL A 26 -0.66 -6.34 0.36
CA VAL A 26 -0.10 -7.15 1.46
C VAL A 26 0.59 -8.38 0.91
N LEU A 27 -0.06 -9.06 -0.05
CA LEU A 27 0.51 -10.21 -0.73
C LEU A 27 1.78 -9.84 -1.51
N LEU A 28 1.78 -8.69 -2.19
CA LEU A 28 2.95 -8.16 -2.88
C LEU A 28 4.10 -7.86 -1.92
N ASN A 29 3.82 -7.25 -0.76
CA ASN A 29 4.83 -7.01 0.26
C ASN A 29 5.46 -8.33 0.71
N ILE A 30 4.65 -9.36 0.99
CA ILE A 30 5.15 -10.67 1.43
C ILE A 30 6.00 -11.35 0.33
N GLY A 31 5.53 -11.34 -0.92
CA GLY A 31 6.22 -11.99 -2.04
C GLY A 31 7.50 -11.28 -2.48
N LEU A 32 7.49 -9.94 -2.51
CA LEU A 32 8.64 -9.15 -2.96
C LEU A 32 9.66 -8.89 -1.86
N PHE A 33 9.30 -9.07 -0.58
CA PHE A 33 10.22 -8.86 0.54
C PHE A 33 11.54 -9.62 0.36
N PHE A 34 11.44 -10.87 -0.11
CA PHE A 34 12.60 -11.72 -0.36
C PHE A 34 13.50 -11.26 -1.51
N MET A 35 12.97 -10.45 -2.44
CA MET A 35 13.72 -9.95 -3.61
C MET A 35 14.27 -8.54 -3.40
N LEU A 36 13.47 -7.64 -2.80
CA LEU A 36 13.74 -6.21 -2.76
C LEU A 36 13.99 -5.67 -1.35
N GLY A 37 13.79 -6.48 -0.30
CA GLY A 37 14.03 -6.10 1.09
C GLY A 37 13.35 -4.78 1.46
N ILE A 38 14.15 -3.81 1.92
CA ILE A 38 13.72 -2.46 2.35
C ILE A 38 13.05 -1.65 1.22
N LEU A 39 13.31 -1.97 -0.06
CA LEU A 39 12.67 -1.28 -1.17
C LEU A 39 11.25 -1.79 -1.47
N THR A 40 10.92 -2.99 -1.02
CA THR A 40 9.58 -3.59 -1.18
C THR A 40 8.45 -2.67 -0.72
N PRO A 41 8.42 -2.18 0.54
CA PRO A 41 7.32 -1.34 1.02
C PRO A 41 7.17 -0.08 0.17
N LEU A 42 8.27 0.49 -0.32
CA LEU A 42 8.25 1.68 -1.15
C LEU A 42 7.54 1.40 -2.49
N PHE A 43 7.96 0.36 -3.21
CA PHE A 43 7.38 0.03 -4.52
C PHE A 43 5.91 -0.39 -4.40
N VAL A 44 5.59 -1.21 -3.41
CA VAL A 44 4.20 -1.63 -3.19
C VAL A 44 3.34 -0.42 -2.79
N GLY A 45 3.86 0.47 -1.94
CA GLY A 45 3.20 1.74 -1.64
C GLY A 45 2.93 2.56 -2.90
N ILE A 46 3.92 2.71 -3.80
CA ILE A 46 3.76 3.42 -5.07
C ILE A 46 2.64 2.80 -5.91
N ILE A 47 2.63 1.47 -6.06
CA ILE A 47 1.61 0.77 -6.86
C ILE A 47 0.22 0.98 -6.25
N VAL A 48 0.07 0.75 -4.94
CA VAL A 48 -1.20 0.93 -4.22
C VAL A 48 -1.70 2.37 -4.34
N GLY A 49 -0.82 3.35 -4.08
CA GLY A 49 -1.15 4.77 -4.14
C GLY A 49 -1.54 5.24 -5.54
N TYR A 50 -0.87 4.73 -6.57
CA TYR A 50 -1.15 5.02 -7.97
C TYR A 50 -2.51 4.47 -8.41
N ILE A 51 -2.84 3.23 -8.05
CA ILE A 51 -4.10 2.59 -8.47
C ILE A 51 -5.30 3.20 -7.72
N VAL A 52 -5.16 3.48 -6.41
CA VAL A 52 -6.25 4.04 -5.60
C VAL A 52 -6.63 5.45 -6.05
N GLY A 53 -5.65 6.30 -6.32
CA GLY A 53 -5.85 7.59 -6.97
C GLY A 53 -6.56 8.68 -6.17
N GLU A 54 -6.96 8.40 -4.94
CA GLU A 54 -7.54 9.39 -4.02
C GLU A 54 -6.56 9.64 -2.88
N LYS A 55 -6.18 10.91 -2.65
CA LYS A 55 -5.07 11.28 -1.74
C LYS A 55 -5.12 10.57 -0.37
N TRP A 56 -6.25 10.71 0.32
CA TRP A 56 -6.41 10.18 1.67
C TRP A 56 -6.56 8.66 1.68
N LEU A 57 -7.25 8.11 0.67
CA LEU A 57 -7.45 6.67 0.55
C LEU A 57 -6.15 5.96 0.15
N SER A 58 -5.32 6.56 -0.71
CA SER A 58 -3.99 6.08 -1.09
C SER A 58 -3.04 6.05 0.10
N LEU A 59 -3.06 7.10 0.94
CA LEU A 59 -2.30 7.16 2.18
C LEU A 59 -2.71 6.06 3.16
N LEU A 60 -4.01 5.98 3.46
CA LEU A 60 -4.55 4.97 4.38
C LEU A 60 -4.29 3.55 3.85
N ALA A 61 -4.59 3.29 2.57
CA ALA A 61 -4.37 1.99 1.96
C ALA A 61 -2.90 1.56 2.01
N SER A 62 -1.97 2.46 1.70
CA SER A 62 -0.53 2.14 1.72
C SER A 62 0.00 1.92 3.15
N THR A 63 -0.54 2.68 4.12
CA THR A 63 -0.17 2.55 5.53
C THR A 63 -0.69 1.25 6.13
N PHE A 64 -1.98 0.96 5.97
CA PHE A 64 -2.58 -0.29 6.44
C PHE A 64 -1.98 -1.51 5.77
N ASN A 65 -1.69 -1.41 4.46
CA ASN A 65 -0.97 -2.45 3.74
C ASN A 65 0.40 -2.75 4.40
N GLY A 66 1.23 -1.72 4.62
CA GLY A 66 2.52 -1.89 5.28
C GLY A 66 2.37 -2.48 6.68
N LEU A 67 1.50 -1.90 7.51
CA LEU A 67 1.27 -2.35 8.88
C LEU A 67 0.86 -3.83 8.93
N LEU A 68 -0.11 -4.24 8.10
CA LEU A 68 -0.58 -5.63 8.04
C LEU A 68 0.50 -6.57 7.54
N ALA A 69 1.22 -6.22 6.46
CA ALA A 69 2.28 -7.06 5.93
C ALA A 69 3.42 -7.27 6.94
N TYR A 70 3.92 -6.19 7.56
CA TYR A 70 5.07 -6.27 8.46
C TYR A 70 4.71 -6.72 9.87
N SER A 71 3.46 -6.60 10.30
CA SER A 71 3.02 -7.21 11.58
C SER A 71 3.15 -8.73 11.59
N MET A 72 3.19 -9.39 10.43
CA MET A 72 3.49 -10.83 10.35
C MET A 72 4.88 -11.17 10.91
N ILE A 73 5.82 -10.22 10.91
CA ILE A 73 7.16 -10.40 11.48
C ILE A 73 7.08 -10.73 12.98
N LEU A 74 6.12 -10.16 13.72
CA LEU A 74 5.92 -10.45 15.15
C LEU A 74 5.66 -11.93 15.39
N PHE A 75 4.90 -12.57 14.49
CA PHE A 75 4.62 -14.01 14.56
C PHE A 75 5.81 -14.84 14.07
N ALA A 76 6.50 -14.37 13.03
CA ALA A 76 7.64 -15.10 12.46
C ALA A 76 8.86 -15.18 13.39
N THR A 77 9.06 -14.18 14.26
CA THR A 77 10.25 -14.11 15.12
C THR A 77 10.14 -14.85 16.45
N ASN A 78 8.95 -15.31 16.88
CA ASN A 78 8.74 -16.19 18.06
C ASN A 78 9.58 -15.83 19.32
N GLY A 79 9.81 -14.53 19.58
CA GLY A 79 10.57 -14.07 20.75
C GLY A 79 12.11 -14.18 20.65
N GLY A 80 12.66 -14.54 19.49
CA GLY A 80 14.12 -14.61 19.28
C GLY A 80 14.82 -13.25 19.28
N ASN A 81 14.08 -12.14 19.17
CA ASN A 81 14.60 -10.78 19.21
C ASN A 81 13.81 -9.92 20.22
N PRO A 82 14.45 -8.89 20.80
CA PRO A 82 13.76 -7.90 21.62
C PRO A 82 12.59 -7.28 20.86
N ILE A 83 11.40 -7.26 21.49
CA ILE A 83 10.17 -6.76 20.86
C ILE A 83 10.29 -5.31 20.37
N ILE A 84 11.10 -4.50 21.06
CA ILE A 84 11.37 -3.11 20.71
C ILE A 84 11.96 -3.00 19.29
N ILE A 85 12.93 -3.85 18.96
CA ILE A 85 13.60 -3.83 17.64
C ILE A 85 12.61 -4.21 16.53
N ILE A 86 11.74 -5.17 16.80
CA ILE A 86 10.71 -5.60 15.83
C ILE A 86 9.72 -4.47 15.58
N LEU A 87 9.28 -3.79 16.64
CA LEU A 87 8.36 -2.65 16.52
C LEU A 87 9.01 -1.49 15.75
N GLU A 88 10.27 -1.16 16.01
CA GLU A 88 11.00 -0.15 15.25
C GLU A 88 11.06 -0.49 13.76
N ALA A 89 11.35 -1.75 13.42
CA ALA A 89 11.35 -2.21 12.03
C ALA A 89 9.98 -2.08 11.37
N ILE A 90 8.89 -2.48 12.05
CA ILE A 90 7.52 -2.34 11.52
C ILE A 90 7.18 -0.88 11.27
N ILE A 91 7.52 0.01 12.21
CA ILE A 91 7.28 1.46 12.07
C ILE A 91 8.03 2.00 10.86
N LEU A 92 9.33 1.70 10.73
CA LEU A 92 10.14 2.15 9.60
C LEU A 92 9.59 1.66 8.26
N MET A 93 9.27 0.38 8.15
CA MET A 93 8.74 -0.20 6.91
C MET A 93 7.35 0.39 6.56
N THR A 94 6.53 0.65 7.57
CA THR A 94 5.22 1.29 7.37
C THR A 94 5.38 2.75 6.91
N MET A 95 6.35 3.50 7.45
CA MET A 95 6.64 4.86 6.99
C MET A 95 7.12 4.88 5.54
N ILE A 96 7.98 3.93 5.16
CA ILE A 96 8.44 3.79 3.78
C ILE A 96 7.26 3.48 2.84
N SER A 97 6.35 2.60 3.25
CA SER A 97 5.13 2.28 2.49
C SER A 97 4.22 3.50 2.32
N LEU A 98 4.06 4.30 3.37
CA LEU A 98 3.32 5.56 3.34
C LEU A 98 3.94 6.57 2.34
N MET A 99 5.28 6.71 2.36
CA MET A 99 5.99 7.56 1.40
C MET A 99 5.80 7.07 -0.03
N GLY A 100 5.85 5.75 -0.25
CA GLY A 100 5.52 5.13 -1.53
C GLY A 100 4.11 5.48 -1.99
N GLY A 101 3.12 5.36 -1.10
CA GLY A 101 1.73 5.72 -1.36
C GLY A 101 1.53 7.16 -1.82
N LEU A 102 2.22 8.11 -1.17
CA LEU A 102 2.22 9.52 -1.56
C LEU A 102 2.82 9.71 -2.96
N LEU A 103 3.97 9.09 -3.23
CA LEU A 103 4.62 9.18 -4.53
C LEU A 103 3.73 8.60 -5.64
N GLY A 104 3.13 7.43 -5.42
CA GLY A 104 2.20 6.80 -6.35
C GLY A 104 1.02 7.70 -6.68
N TYR A 105 0.43 8.34 -5.67
CA TYR A 105 -0.64 9.31 -5.86
C TYR A 105 -0.18 10.54 -6.67
N PHE A 106 1.00 11.11 -6.38
CA PHE A 106 1.53 12.24 -7.14
C PHE A 106 1.81 11.90 -8.60
N VAL A 107 2.33 10.69 -8.87
CA VAL A 107 2.53 10.21 -10.24
C VAL A 107 1.19 10.10 -10.96
N GLN A 108 0.20 9.47 -10.33
CA GLN A 108 -1.12 9.31 -10.93
C GLN A 108 -1.79 10.65 -11.25
N THR A 109 -1.76 11.60 -10.32
CA THR A 109 -2.35 12.93 -10.54
C THR A 109 -1.67 13.74 -11.64
N LYS A 110 -0.36 13.54 -11.86
CA LYS A 110 0.34 14.14 -13.01
C LYS A 110 -0.09 13.52 -14.34
N PHE A 111 -0.21 12.20 -14.40
CA PHE A 111 -0.61 11.50 -15.63
C PHE A 111 -2.07 11.77 -16.02
N THR A 112 -2.98 11.84 -15.06
CA THR A 112 -4.41 12.11 -15.34
C THR A 112 -4.70 13.55 -15.78
N ARG A 113 -3.75 14.48 -15.57
CA ARG A 113 -3.87 15.89 -15.98
C ARG A 113 -3.20 16.21 -17.32
N SER A 114 -2.50 15.26 -17.93
CA SER A 114 -1.86 15.41 -19.25
C SER A 114 -2.72 14.83 -20.36
#